data_AF-A0A9P6CJL4-F1
#
_entry.id   AF-A0A9P6CJL4-F1
#
_cell.length_a   1.000
_cell.length_b   1.000
_cell.length_c   1.000
_cell.angle_alpha   90.00
_cell.angle_beta   90.00
_cell.angle_gamma   90.00
#
_symmetry.space_group_name_H-M   'P 1'
#
loop_
_entity.id
_entity.type
_entity.pdbx_description
1 polymer ?
#
loop_
_entity_poly.entity_id
_entity_poly.type
_entity_poly.pdbx_seq_one_letter_code
_entity_poly.pdbx_strand_id
1 'polypeptide(L)'
;MTNMWPYLRQRETELFMRMQIYRESFLNQALKGHDRISVRLWTSPDNAKQITVAIRFLLTQLYFSVSITNETHDQFKSKIVDAQEIILGELWSITVSSTKSMEVYYVLEATCEVVGRSSLRASTQPEDSPPGLLPIRADWSAYINAQSSLSSPINVSLMSHLKWTNHEEYDRGLSRVWLKRAQGEGVLGEIKRVVAERYVLACVVANSVSGPWMTSLDMAQAFNGMAPCLPEITQSMRVQLFLPAHHHVESLHFTTCKGEPLHPALAAVQTPAREYYIFRDNGMQVGCEEDGVARVWMQILGCDARGRLSCT
;
A
#
# COMPACT_ATOMS: atom_id res chain seq x y z
N MET A 1 -1.00 -39.65 19.29
CA MET A 1 -0.06 -38.51 19.13
C MET A 1 0.12 -38.27 17.65
N THR A 2 -0.17 -37.07 17.15
CA THR A 2 0.01 -36.73 15.73
C THR A 2 1.47 -36.39 15.47
N ASN A 3 2.11 -37.06 14.51
CA ASN A 3 3.48 -36.76 14.12
C ASN A 3 3.54 -35.43 13.36
N MET A 4 4.08 -34.38 13.99
CA MET A 4 4.20 -33.04 13.40
C MET A 4 5.50 -32.81 12.61
N TRP A 5 6.41 -33.79 12.55
CA TRP A 5 7.69 -33.64 11.82
C TRP A 5 7.55 -33.29 10.34
N PRO A 6 6.59 -33.86 9.57
CA PRO A 6 6.38 -33.45 8.18
C PRO A 6 6.00 -31.97 8.06
N TYR A 7 5.13 -31.48 8.96
CA TYR A 7 4.70 -30.09 9.00
C TYR A 7 5.86 -29.13 9.31
N LEU A 8 6.71 -29.48 10.30
CA LEU A 8 7.87 -28.64 10.66
C LEU A 8 8.87 -28.53 9.50
N ARG A 9 9.18 -29.64 8.81
CA ARG A 9 10.07 -29.62 7.63
C ARG A 9 9.49 -28.79 6.48
N GLN A 10 8.18 -28.86 6.27
CA GLN A 10 7.51 -28.02 5.28
C GLN A 10 7.65 -26.54 5.63
N ARG A 11 7.50 -26.16 6.91
CA ARG A 11 7.64 -24.77 7.37
C ARG A 11 9.08 -24.25 7.26
N GLU A 12 10.07 -25.09 7.55
CA GLU A 12 11.49 -24.75 7.32
C GLU A 12 11.77 -24.50 5.83
N THR A 13 11.23 -25.35 4.95
CA THR A 13 11.37 -25.20 3.50
C THR A 13 10.71 -23.92 3.00
N GLU A 14 9.49 -23.62 3.48
CA GLU A 14 8.76 -22.38 3.16
C GLU A 14 9.52 -21.12 3.60
N LEU A 15 10.06 -21.13 4.83
CA LEU A 15 10.91 -20.05 5.34
C LEU A 15 12.13 -19.85 4.45
N PHE A 16 12.85 -20.93 4.14
CA PHE A 16 14.07 -20.86 3.33
C PHE A 16 13.78 -20.27 1.94
N MET A 17 12.75 -20.79 1.25
CA MET A 17 12.38 -20.31 -0.09
C MET A 17 11.98 -18.83 -0.08
N ARG A 18 11.16 -18.39 0.89
CA ARG A 18 10.75 -16.98 0.98
C ARG A 18 11.91 -16.04 1.28
N MET A 19 12.78 -16.43 2.21
CA MET A 19 13.98 -15.65 2.53
C MET A 19 14.92 -15.56 1.33
N GLN A 20 15.07 -16.65 0.56
CA GLN A 20 15.89 -16.65 -0.65
C GLN A 20 15.32 -15.69 -1.71
N ILE A 21 14.02 -15.79 -2.02
CA ILE A 21 13.35 -14.89 -2.97
C ILE A 21 13.51 -13.43 -2.55
N TYR A 22 13.32 -13.12 -1.26
CA TYR A 22 13.53 -11.76 -0.76
C TYR A 22 14.99 -11.32 -0.90
N ARG A 23 15.96 -12.17 -0.56
CA ARG A 23 17.39 -11.85 -0.65
C ARG A 23 17.83 -11.52 -2.08
N GLU A 24 17.26 -12.21 -3.06
CA GLU A 24 17.51 -11.99 -4.49
C GLU A 24 16.77 -10.75 -5.03
N SER A 25 15.73 -10.28 -4.36
CA SER A 25 14.93 -9.13 -4.78
C SER A 25 15.69 -7.80 -4.72
N PHE A 26 15.27 -6.84 -5.57
CA PHE A 26 15.78 -5.47 -5.57
C PHE A 26 15.62 -4.78 -4.21
N LEU A 27 14.56 -5.11 -3.46
CA LEU A 27 14.27 -4.49 -2.17
C LEU A 27 15.36 -4.82 -1.14
N ASN A 28 15.79 -6.08 -1.07
CA ASN A 28 16.88 -6.47 -0.19
C ASN A 28 18.22 -5.82 -0.61
N GLN A 29 18.47 -5.72 -1.92
CA GLN A 29 19.66 -5.06 -2.46
C GLN A 29 19.67 -3.56 -2.11
N ALA A 30 18.54 -2.87 -2.30
CA ALA A 30 18.36 -1.47 -1.93
C ALA A 30 18.56 -1.23 -0.43
N LEU A 31 18.11 -2.18 0.40
CA LEU A 31 18.28 -2.16 1.85
C LEU A 31 19.64 -2.72 2.31
N LYS A 32 20.58 -2.99 1.40
CA LYS A 32 21.95 -3.48 1.68
C LYS A 32 22.00 -4.74 2.55
N GLY A 33 21.02 -5.64 2.39
CA GLY A 33 21.01 -6.93 3.10
C GLY A 33 20.73 -6.84 4.61
N HIS A 34 20.23 -5.70 5.12
CA HIS A 34 19.86 -5.61 6.53
C HIS A 34 18.62 -6.47 6.82
N ASP A 35 18.68 -7.26 7.89
CA ASP A 35 17.56 -8.08 8.35
C ASP A 35 16.49 -7.23 9.04
N ARG A 36 15.55 -6.71 8.23
CA ARG A 36 14.47 -5.81 8.68
C ARG A 36 13.18 -6.52 9.08
N ILE A 37 13.08 -7.84 8.87
CA ILE A 37 11.88 -8.62 9.17
C ILE A 37 12.24 -9.73 10.15
N SER A 38 11.53 -9.82 11.28
CA SER A 38 11.69 -10.92 12.23
C SER A 38 11.54 -12.28 11.57
N VAL A 39 12.44 -13.21 11.94
CA VAL A 39 12.46 -14.60 11.44
C VAL A 39 11.08 -15.26 11.55
N ARG A 40 10.34 -14.95 12.62
CA ARG A 40 8.98 -15.45 12.85
C ARG A 40 8.00 -15.11 11.72
N LEU A 41 8.09 -13.92 11.12
CA LEU A 41 7.14 -13.49 10.10
C LEU A 41 7.32 -14.22 8.77
N TRP A 42 8.50 -14.78 8.50
CA TRP A 42 8.77 -15.51 7.27
C TRP A 42 7.90 -16.76 7.11
N THR A 43 7.46 -17.37 8.21
CA THR A 43 6.55 -18.51 8.18
C THR A 43 5.07 -18.13 8.15
N SER A 44 4.73 -16.83 8.26
CA SER A 44 3.35 -16.33 8.34
C SER A 44 2.49 -17.11 9.34
N PRO A 45 2.85 -17.13 10.64
CA PRO A 45 2.23 -18.00 11.64
C PRO A 45 0.74 -17.78 11.84
N ASP A 46 0.25 -16.54 11.70
CA ASP A 46 -1.11 -16.16 12.06
C ASP A 46 -1.99 -15.90 10.82
N ASN A 47 -1.40 -15.41 9.72
CA ASN A 47 -2.11 -15.15 8.47
C ASN A 47 -1.16 -15.27 7.27
N ALA A 48 -1.59 -15.95 6.20
CA ALA A 48 -0.77 -16.21 5.01
C ALA A 48 -0.17 -14.93 4.38
N LYS A 49 -0.84 -13.78 4.52
CA LYS A 49 -0.40 -12.48 3.99
C LYS A 49 0.64 -11.76 4.85
N GLN A 50 0.93 -12.20 6.08
CA GLN A 50 1.81 -11.49 7.03
C GLN A 50 3.14 -11.07 6.42
N ILE A 51 3.87 -12.02 5.82
CA ILE A 51 5.16 -11.71 5.21
C ILE A 51 5.02 -10.76 4.01
N THR A 52 3.98 -10.93 3.20
CA THR A 52 3.73 -10.08 2.03
C THR A 52 3.44 -8.65 2.44
N VAL A 53 2.62 -8.44 3.47
CA VAL A 53 2.32 -7.11 4.01
C VAL A 53 3.56 -6.50 4.65
N ALA A 54 4.37 -7.27 5.39
CA ALA A 54 5.63 -6.78 5.95
C ALA A 54 6.63 -6.32 4.86
N ILE A 55 6.77 -7.10 3.78
CA ILE A 55 7.61 -6.75 2.62
C ILE A 55 7.08 -5.50 1.91
N ARG A 56 5.76 -5.43 1.67
CA ARG A 56 5.12 -4.26 1.04
C ARG A 56 5.28 -3.00 1.90
N PHE A 57 5.19 -3.12 3.22
CA PHE A 57 5.46 -2.02 4.14
C PHE A 57 6.90 -1.51 4.02
N LEU A 58 7.89 -2.42 3.94
CA LEU A 58 9.28 -2.00 3.67
C LEU A 58 9.43 -1.31 2.32
N LEU A 59 8.77 -1.81 1.27
CA LEU A 59 8.77 -1.16 -0.05
C LEU A 59 8.19 0.26 0.03
N THR A 60 7.09 0.44 0.76
CA THR A 60 6.46 1.75 0.96
C THR A 60 7.35 2.69 1.78
N GLN A 61 8.03 2.20 2.82
CA GLN A 61 9.02 3.01 3.53
C GLN A 61 10.21 3.39 2.64
N LEU A 62 10.73 2.46 1.83
CA LEU A 62 11.77 2.75 0.84
C LEU A 62 11.31 3.81 -0.15
N TYR A 63 10.09 3.69 -0.67
CA TYR A 63 9.51 4.66 -1.58
C TYR A 63 9.52 6.08 -1.01
N PHE A 64 8.97 6.27 0.19
CA PHE A 64 8.95 7.60 0.79
C PHE A 64 10.34 8.13 1.15
N SER A 65 11.26 7.27 1.60
CA SER A 65 12.65 7.65 1.89
C SER A 65 13.38 8.14 0.64
N VAL A 66 13.21 7.43 -0.49
CA VAL A 66 13.81 7.82 -1.77
C VAL A 66 13.14 9.08 -2.33
N SER A 67 11.82 9.13 -2.34
CA SER A 67 11.05 10.18 -3.02
C SER A 67 10.95 11.50 -2.24
N ILE A 68 11.01 11.47 -0.90
CA ILE A 68 10.89 12.68 -0.06
C ILE A 68 12.25 13.14 0.45
N THR A 69 13.00 12.26 1.12
CA THR A 69 14.20 12.67 1.85
C THR A 69 15.47 12.55 1.03
N ASN A 70 15.41 11.89 -0.14
CA ASN A 70 16.57 11.53 -0.96
C ASN A 70 17.66 10.80 -0.14
N GLU A 71 17.27 10.20 0.99
CA GLU A 71 18.12 9.44 1.88
C GLU A 71 17.75 7.97 1.73
N THR A 72 18.73 7.11 1.52
CA THR A 72 18.51 5.69 1.29
C THR A 72 18.85 4.82 2.51
N HIS A 73 19.41 5.40 3.59
CA HIS A 73 20.21 4.59 4.53
C HIS A 73 19.93 4.77 6.03
N ASP A 74 19.71 5.97 6.55
CA ASP A 74 19.70 6.18 8.01
C ASP A 74 18.36 5.95 8.72
N GLN A 75 17.25 5.92 7.96
CA GLN A 75 15.89 5.84 8.53
C GLN A 75 15.43 4.41 8.87
N PHE A 76 16.07 3.38 8.31
CA PHE A 76 15.60 2.00 8.45
C PHE A 76 16.12 1.27 9.69
N LYS A 77 16.51 1.93 10.77
CA LYS A 77 17.15 1.26 11.94
C LYS A 77 16.25 0.30 12.71
N SER A 78 14.97 0.25 12.36
CA SER A 78 13.95 -0.50 13.05
C SER A 78 13.67 -1.85 12.34
N LYS A 79 13.15 -2.81 13.10
CA LYS A 79 12.87 -4.18 12.66
C LYS A 79 11.39 -4.47 12.80
N ILE A 80 10.76 -4.97 11.75
CA ILE A 80 9.36 -5.42 11.78
C ILE A 80 9.31 -6.72 12.58
N VAL A 81 8.58 -6.71 13.69
CA VAL A 81 8.47 -7.86 14.59
C VAL A 81 7.12 -8.56 14.50
N ASP A 82 6.07 -7.84 14.06
CA ASP A 82 4.74 -8.41 13.93
C ASP A 82 3.92 -7.73 12.81
N ALA A 83 2.96 -8.45 12.25
CA ALA A 83 1.98 -7.97 11.29
C ALA A 83 0.63 -8.67 11.53
N GLN A 84 -0.44 -7.91 11.79
CA GLN A 84 -1.75 -8.48 12.10
C GLN A 84 -2.86 -7.80 11.30
N GLU A 85 -3.78 -8.59 10.77
CA GLU A 85 -4.97 -8.10 10.08
C GLU A 85 -5.96 -7.54 11.10
N ILE A 86 -6.36 -6.28 10.94
CA ILE A 86 -7.33 -5.60 11.80
C ILE A 86 -8.72 -5.62 11.14
N ILE A 87 -8.76 -5.35 9.84
CA ILE A 87 -9.96 -5.43 9.01
C ILE A 87 -9.63 -6.31 7.81
N LEU A 88 -10.42 -7.38 7.63
CA LEU A 88 -10.21 -8.38 6.60
C LEU A 88 -10.06 -7.74 5.22
N GLY A 89 -8.90 -7.91 4.60
CA GLY A 89 -8.60 -7.41 3.25
C GLY A 89 -8.43 -5.89 3.12
N GLU A 90 -8.34 -5.14 4.22
CA GLU A 90 -8.34 -3.67 4.14
C GLU A 90 -7.29 -3.02 5.03
N LEU A 91 -7.20 -3.41 6.30
CA LEU A 91 -6.35 -2.72 7.27
C LEU A 91 -5.52 -3.72 8.08
N TRP A 92 -4.25 -3.39 8.22
CA TRP A 92 -3.26 -4.15 8.97
C TRP A 92 -2.59 -3.29 10.03
N SER A 93 -2.14 -3.92 11.10
CA SER A 93 -1.21 -3.32 12.06
C SER A 93 0.17 -3.93 11.86
N ILE A 94 1.21 -3.10 11.85
CA ILE A 94 2.60 -3.47 11.70
C ILE A 94 3.34 -3.01 12.93
N THR A 95 3.89 -3.96 13.68
CA THR A 95 4.67 -3.65 14.86
C THR A 95 6.15 -3.63 14.52
N VAL A 96 6.79 -2.52 14.86
CA VAL A 96 8.17 -2.24 14.55
C VAL A 96 8.91 -1.99 15.86
N SER A 97 10.03 -2.68 16.04
CA SER A 97 10.92 -2.54 17.18
C SER A 97 12.19 -1.79 16.77
N SER A 98 12.54 -0.78 17.55
CA SER A 98 13.82 -0.07 17.52
C SER A 98 14.55 -0.33 18.83
N THR A 99 15.85 0.00 18.90
CA THR A 99 16.66 -0.15 20.12
C THR A 99 16.10 0.60 21.33
N LYS A 100 15.23 1.60 21.12
CA LYS A 100 14.70 2.49 22.17
C LYS A 100 13.17 2.52 22.28
N SER A 101 12.45 1.92 21.33
CA SER A 101 10.99 2.04 21.28
C SER A 101 10.34 0.91 20.49
N MET A 102 9.07 0.67 20.79
CA MET A 102 8.19 -0.18 20.00
C MET A 102 7.05 0.69 19.46
N GLU A 103 6.76 0.53 18.19
CA GLU A 103 5.79 1.35 17.49
C GLU A 103 4.86 0.47 16.69
N VAL A 104 3.59 0.85 16.66
CA VAL A 104 2.55 0.16 15.89
C VAL A 104 2.06 1.11 14.82
N TYR A 105 2.19 0.70 13.57
CA TYR A 105 1.69 1.42 12.41
C TYR A 105 0.42 0.74 11.93
N TYR A 106 -0.64 1.50 11.72
CA TYR A 106 -1.82 1.01 11.01
C TYR A 106 -1.64 1.32 9.55
N VAL A 107 -1.85 0.36 8.66
CA VAL A 107 -1.54 0.48 7.22
C VAL A 107 -2.65 -0.12 6.37
N LEU A 108 -2.86 0.45 5.18
CA LEU A 108 -3.76 -0.14 4.19
C LEU A 108 -3.18 -1.44 3.61
N GLU A 109 -3.98 -2.49 3.47
CA GLU A 109 -3.51 -3.76 2.91
C GLU A 109 -2.98 -3.58 1.48
N ALA A 110 -3.70 -2.80 0.66
CA ALA A 110 -3.41 -2.63 -0.75
C ALA A 110 -2.08 -1.91 -1.03
N THR A 111 -1.77 -0.84 -0.29
CA THR A 111 -0.61 0.03 -0.56
C THR A 111 0.44 0.00 0.55
N CYS A 112 0.10 -0.51 1.72
CA CYS A 112 0.86 -0.34 2.97
C CYS A 112 1.20 1.11 3.30
N GLU A 113 0.47 2.07 2.74
CA GLU A 113 0.48 3.43 3.28
C GLU A 113 -0.02 3.39 4.71
N VAL A 114 0.73 4.07 5.58
CA VAL A 114 0.33 4.26 6.97
C VAL A 114 -0.98 5.02 6.98
N VAL A 115 -1.85 4.75 7.95
CA VAL A 115 -3.04 5.56 8.26
C VAL A 115 -3.03 6.15 9.67
N GLY A 116 -2.20 5.58 10.55
CA GLY A 116 -1.90 6.15 11.85
C GLY A 116 -0.80 5.39 12.57
N ARG A 117 -0.37 5.93 13.71
CA ARG A 117 0.83 5.46 14.42
C ARG A 117 0.64 5.57 15.93
N SER A 118 0.88 4.47 16.63
CA SER A 118 0.96 4.42 18.09
C SER A 118 2.39 4.20 18.54
N SER A 119 2.91 5.06 19.41
CA SER A 119 4.19 4.83 20.08
C SER A 119 3.93 4.19 21.45
N LEU A 120 4.28 2.91 21.60
CA LEU A 120 4.36 2.27 22.91
C LEU A 120 5.69 2.71 23.53
N ARG A 121 5.72 3.91 24.13
CA ARG A 121 6.86 4.28 24.96
C ARG A 121 6.84 3.38 26.19
N ALA A 122 7.98 2.75 26.49
CA ALA A 122 8.25 2.18 27.80
C ALA A 122 8.40 3.34 28.81
N SER A 123 7.28 4.00 29.14
CA SER A 123 7.25 5.06 30.15
C SER A 123 6.32 4.65 31.28
N THR A 124 6.95 4.48 32.43
CA THR A 124 6.43 4.39 33.80
C THR A 124 5.59 5.63 34.19
N GLN A 125 4.41 5.80 33.59
CA GLN A 125 3.39 6.73 34.06
C GLN A 125 1.99 6.09 33.91
N PRO A 126 1.15 6.08 34.95
CA PRO A 126 -0.17 5.48 34.90
C PRO A 126 -1.20 6.43 34.24
N GLU A 127 -2.10 5.80 33.49
CA GLU A 127 -3.52 6.11 33.33
C GLU A 127 -3.96 7.59 33.25
N ASP A 128 -4.22 8.08 32.03
CA ASP A 128 -5.25 9.10 31.77
C ASP A 128 -5.72 9.17 30.30
N SER A 129 -5.35 8.21 29.45
CA SER A 129 -5.92 8.09 28.11
C SER A 129 -7.08 7.10 28.15
N PRO A 130 -8.32 7.48 27.78
CA PRO A 130 -9.44 6.55 27.81
C PRO A 130 -9.17 5.35 26.89
N PRO A 131 -9.54 4.13 27.30
CA PRO A 131 -9.41 2.94 26.46
C PRO A 131 -10.30 3.10 25.22
N GLY A 132 -9.67 3.34 24.05
CA GLY A 132 -10.40 3.43 22.77
C GLY A 132 -9.95 4.54 21.81
N LEU A 133 -9.09 5.47 22.22
CA LEU A 133 -8.51 6.45 21.30
C LEU A 133 -7.29 5.85 20.60
N LEU A 134 -7.53 5.27 19.43
CA LEU A 134 -6.46 4.96 18.49
C LEU A 134 -5.77 6.29 18.10
N PRO A 135 -4.43 6.36 18.05
CA PRO A 135 -3.70 7.55 17.60
C PRO A 135 -3.73 7.64 16.07
N ILE A 136 -4.94 7.69 15.55
CA ILE A 136 -5.33 7.72 14.15
C ILE A 136 -6.39 8.82 14.04
N ARG A 137 -6.55 9.41 12.86
CA ARG A 137 -7.62 10.38 12.62
C ARG A 137 -8.99 9.80 13.05
N ALA A 138 -9.86 10.66 13.56
CA ALA A 138 -11.11 10.25 14.21
C ALA A 138 -12.06 9.48 13.27
N ASP A 139 -12.06 9.80 11.98
CA ASP A 139 -12.83 9.06 10.96
C ASP A 139 -12.33 7.64 10.72
N TRP A 140 -11.01 7.43 10.68
CA TRP A 140 -10.41 6.10 10.61
C TRP A 140 -10.68 5.29 11.88
N SER A 141 -10.61 5.93 13.04
CA SER A 141 -10.94 5.29 14.32
C SER A 141 -12.42 4.90 14.36
N ALA A 142 -13.31 5.77 13.90
CA ALA A 142 -14.74 5.48 13.76
C ALA A 142 -14.98 4.34 12.75
N TYR A 143 -14.26 4.31 11.63
CA TYR A 143 -14.33 3.24 10.64
C TYR A 143 -13.92 1.88 11.23
N ILE A 144 -12.77 1.82 11.91
CA ILE A 144 -12.27 0.61 12.56
C ILE A 144 -13.24 0.11 13.62
N ASN A 145 -13.75 1.01 14.47
CA ASN A 145 -14.71 0.67 15.52
C ASN A 145 -16.04 0.17 14.92
N ALA A 146 -16.52 0.80 13.84
CA ALA A 146 -17.74 0.38 13.16
C ALA A 146 -17.60 -1.04 12.57
N GLN A 147 -16.47 -1.35 11.94
CA GLN A 147 -16.20 -2.69 11.36
C GLN A 147 -15.98 -3.77 12.43
N SER A 148 -15.47 -3.38 13.61
CA SER A 148 -15.26 -4.29 14.74
C SER A 148 -16.55 -4.63 15.49
N SER A 149 -17.58 -3.79 15.37
CA SER A 149 -18.87 -4.04 15.99
C SER A 149 -19.67 -5.10 15.23
N LEU A 150 -19.89 -6.26 15.85
CA LEU A 150 -20.62 -7.43 15.34
C LEU A 150 -22.10 -7.16 14.96
N SER A 151 -22.57 -5.92 15.04
CA SER A 151 -23.98 -5.52 14.98
C SER A 151 -24.41 -4.90 13.65
N SER A 152 -23.49 -4.66 12.70
CA SER A 152 -23.83 -4.09 11.39
C SER A 152 -23.97 -5.20 10.34
N PRO A 153 -25.17 -5.43 9.77
CA PRO A 153 -25.41 -6.51 8.80
C PRO A 153 -24.79 -6.28 7.41
N ILE A 154 -24.08 -5.17 7.19
CA ILE A 154 -23.38 -4.86 5.93
C ILE A 154 -22.03 -4.24 6.31
N ASN A 155 -20.97 -5.04 6.28
CA ASN A 155 -19.60 -4.51 6.31
C ASN A 155 -19.33 -3.83 4.97
N VAL A 156 -19.50 -2.51 4.95
CA VAL A 156 -19.30 -1.65 3.78
C VAL A 156 -17.80 -1.56 3.51
N SER A 157 -17.32 -2.09 2.38
CA SER A 157 -15.88 -2.12 2.06
C SER A 157 -15.27 -0.72 1.91
N LEU A 158 -14.00 -0.54 2.23
CA LEU A 158 -13.26 0.74 2.09
C LEU A 158 -13.40 1.34 0.69
N MET A 159 -13.29 0.51 -0.36
CA MET A 159 -13.45 0.94 -1.75
C MET A 159 -14.82 1.54 -2.09
N SER A 160 -15.85 1.28 -1.28
CA SER A 160 -17.17 1.88 -1.47
C SER A 160 -17.26 3.33 -0.94
N HIS A 161 -16.29 3.74 -0.11
CA HIS A 161 -16.11 5.12 0.31
C HIS A 161 -15.42 5.98 -0.76
N LEU A 162 -14.90 5.36 -1.83
CA LEU A 162 -14.29 6.05 -2.95
C LEU A 162 -15.31 6.86 -3.74
N LYS A 163 -15.00 8.13 -3.96
CA LYS A 163 -15.70 9.05 -4.85
C LYS A 163 -14.82 9.35 -6.06
N TRP A 164 -15.43 9.32 -7.23
CA TRP A 164 -14.80 9.60 -8.51
C TRP A 164 -15.83 10.28 -9.42
N THR A 165 -15.39 10.82 -10.55
CA THR A 165 -16.28 11.45 -11.54
C THR A 165 -16.52 10.52 -12.73
N ASN A 166 -17.46 10.85 -13.63
CA ASN A 166 -17.73 10.05 -14.84
C ASN A 166 -18.06 8.57 -14.51
N HIS A 167 -19.18 8.36 -13.80
CA HIS A 167 -19.63 7.02 -13.36
C HIS A 167 -20.14 6.14 -14.52
N GLU A 168 -20.46 6.78 -15.64
CA GLU A 168 -20.90 6.19 -16.89
C GLU A 168 -19.78 5.37 -17.55
N GLU A 169 -18.55 5.88 -17.58
CA GLU A 169 -17.41 5.18 -18.19
C GLU A 169 -16.54 4.43 -17.18
N TYR A 170 -16.52 4.87 -15.91
CA TYR A 170 -15.63 4.32 -14.89
C TYR A 170 -16.38 3.69 -13.71
N ASP A 171 -15.86 2.56 -13.25
CA ASP A 171 -16.23 1.93 -11.99
C ASP A 171 -15.06 2.03 -11.01
N ARG A 172 -15.24 2.78 -9.91
CA ARG A 172 -14.19 3.07 -8.91
C ARG A 172 -12.89 3.64 -9.55
N GLY A 173 -13.04 4.46 -10.59
CA GLY A 173 -11.92 5.02 -11.35
C GLY A 173 -11.31 4.10 -12.41
N LEU A 174 -11.81 2.88 -12.57
CA LEU A 174 -11.33 1.93 -13.58
C LEU A 174 -12.27 1.91 -14.79
N SER A 175 -11.72 2.02 -16.00
CA SER A 175 -12.50 2.00 -17.25
C SER A 175 -13.32 0.72 -17.35
N ARG A 176 -14.64 0.85 -17.49
CA ARG A 176 -15.57 -0.29 -17.63
C ARG A 176 -15.24 -1.15 -18.86
N VAL A 177 -14.78 -0.52 -19.94
CA VAL A 177 -14.36 -1.20 -21.17
C VAL A 177 -13.11 -2.04 -20.92
N TRP A 178 -12.14 -1.49 -20.17
CA TRP A 178 -10.96 -2.24 -19.80
C TRP A 178 -11.25 -3.37 -18.80
N LEU A 179 -12.08 -3.14 -17.79
CA LEU A 179 -12.49 -4.19 -16.85
C LEU A 179 -13.09 -5.41 -17.57
N LYS A 180 -13.96 -5.20 -18.57
CA LYS A 180 -14.50 -6.28 -19.41
C LYS A 180 -13.42 -7.02 -20.19
N ARG A 181 -12.43 -6.30 -20.73
CA ARG A 181 -11.28 -6.92 -21.43
C ARG A 181 -10.40 -7.72 -20.48
N ALA A 182 -10.08 -7.16 -19.33
CA ALA A 182 -9.28 -7.83 -18.29
C ALA A 182 -9.96 -9.12 -17.81
N GLN A 183 -11.29 -9.13 -17.62
CA GLN A 183 -12.02 -10.36 -17.29
C GLN A 183 -11.81 -11.49 -18.31
N GLY A 184 -11.67 -11.15 -19.60
CA GLY A 184 -11.36 -12.11 -20.65
C GLY A 184 -9.94 -12.70 -20.60
N GLU A 185 -9.01 -12.08 -19.86
CA GLU A 185 -7.63 -12.56 -19.67
C GLU A 185 -7.48 -13.58 -18.52
N GLY A 186 -8.57 -13.91 -17.81
CA GLY A 186 -8.57 -14.89 -16.72
C GLY A 186 -7.69 -14.44 -15.54
N VAL A 187 -6.78 -15.32 -15.08
CA VAL A 187 -5.93 -15.07 -13.90
C VAL A 187 -5.05 -13.83 -14.09
N LEU A 188 -4.51 -13.61 -15.29
CA LEU A 188 -3.71 -12.42 -15.58
C LEU A 188 -4.53 -11.14 -15.45
N GLY A 189 -5.77 -11.18 -15.93
CA GLY A 189 -6.73 -10.08 -15.80
C GLY A 189 -7.04 -9.73 -14.36
N GLU A 190 -7.23 -10.72 -13.50
CA GLU A 190 -7.45 -10.49 -12.07
C GLU A 190 -6.22 -9.88 -11.39
N ILE A 191 -5.01 -10.34 -11.75
CA ILE A 191 -3.77 -9.73 -11.25
C ILE A 191 -3.68 -8.26 -11.69
N LYS A 192 -3.98 -7.96 -12.96
CA LYS A 192 -3.99 -6.58 -13.47
C LYS A 192 -5.02 -5.72 -12.73
N ARG A 193 -6.22 -6.26 -12.45
CA ARG A 193 -7.27 -5.58 -11.68
C ARG A 193 -6.78 -5.22 -10.28
N VAL A 194 -6.16 -6.17 -9.57
CA VAL A 194 -5.59 -5.92 -8.24
C VAL A 194 -4.54 -4.82 -8.28
N VAL A 195 -3.63 -4.82 -9.27
CA VAL A 195 -2.62 -3.76 -9.38
C VAL A 195 -3.25 -2.40 -9.70
N ALA A 196 -4.30 -2.37 -10.54
CA ALA A 196 -5.00 -1.13 -10.88
C ALA A 196 -5.75 -0.56 -9.66
N GLU A 197 -6.37 -1.40 -8.84
CA GLU A 197 -7.02 -0.98 -7.58
C GLU A 197 -5.99 -0.42 -6.58
N ARG A 198 -4.79 -1.00 -6.52
CA ARG A 198 -3.69 -0.45 -5.70
C ARG A 198 -3.26 0.94 -6.18
N TYR A 199 -3.13 1.14 -7.49
CA TYR A 199 -2.83 2.45 -8.06
C TYR A 199 -3.91 3.47 -7.72
N VAL A 200 -5.19 3.10 -7.89
CA VAL A 200 -6.33 3.96 -7.52
C VAL A 200 -6.20 4.41 -6.06
N LEU A 201 -5.94 3.48 -5.13
CA LEU A 201 -5.78 3.80 -3.72
C LEU A 201 -4.55 4.65 -3.43
N ALA A 202 -3.42 4.41 -4.11
CA ALA A 202 -2.21 5.23 -3.99
C ALA A 202 -2.41 6.67 -4.51
N CYS A 203 -3.38 6.88 -5.41
CA CYS A 203 -3.74 8.19 -5.96
C CYS A 203 -4.87 8.90 -5.20
N VAL A 204 -5.34 8.37 -4.07
CA VAL A 204 -6.34 9.06 -3.25
C VAL A 204 -5.66 10.16 -2.45
N VAL A 205 -5.86 11.40 -2.91
CA VAL A 205 -4.97 12.56 -2.74
C VAL A 205 -4.65 13.03 -1.31
N ALA A 206 -5.36 12.66 -0.23
CA ALA A 206 -5.08 13.33 1.06
C ALA A 206 -5.49 12.64 2.37
N ASN A 207 -5.91 11.37 2.37
CA ASN A 207 -6.53 10.80 3.58
C ASN A 207 -5.76 9.68 4.26
N SER A 208 -4.50 9.42 3.90
CA SER A 208 -3.71 8.41 4.59
C SER A 208 -3.20 8.85 5.96
N VAL A 209 -2.38 9.89 6.25
CA VAL A 209 -1.87 10.07 7.66
C VAL A 209 -1.93 11.48 8.28
N SER A 210 -1.79 12.56 7.52
CA SER A 210 -1.38 13.84 8.12
C SER A 210 -2.11 15.08 7.61
N GLY A 211 -3.19 14.88 6.84
CA GLY A 211 -4.06 15.95 6.39
C GLY A 211 -5.26 16.17 7.33
N PRO A 212 -5.80 17.40 7.42
CA PRO A 212 -7.11 17.60 8.02
C PRO A 212 -8.13 16.73 7.30
N TRP A 213 -9.18 16.31 7.99
CA TRP A 213 -10.30 15.66 7.31
C TRP A 213 -10.89 16.61 6.27
N MET A 214 -11.16 16.10 5.08
CA MET A 214 -11.72 16.85 3.95
C MET A 214 -12.88 16.06 3.35
N THR A 215 -13.95 16.76 2.94
CA THR A 215 -14.98 16.13 2.13
C THR A 215 -14.43 15.79 0.74
N SER A 216 -15.13 14.93 -0.02
CA SER A 216 -14.78 14.69 -1.43
C SER A 216 -14.83 15.96 -2.28
N LEU A 217 -15.70 16.90 -1.91
CA LEU A 217 -15.78 18.20 -2.58
C LEU A 217 -14.54 19.03 -2.26
N ASP A 218 -14.16 19.14 -0.99
CA ASP A 218 -12.96 19.90 -0.58
C ASP A 218 -11.69 19.32 -1.21
N MET A 219 -11.58 17.99 -1.27
CA MET A 219 -10.48 17.31 -1.96
C MET A 219 -10.44 17.65 -3.46
N ALA A 220 -11.60 17.69 -4.12
CA ALA A 220 -11.69 18.09 -5.52
C ALA A 220 -11.33 19.57 -5.72
N GLN A 221 -11.77 20.45 -4.82
CA GLN A 221 -11.46 21.88 -4.86
C GLN A 221 -9.97 22.14 -4.64
N ALA A 222 -9.39 21.52 -3.63
CA ALA A 222 -7.96 21.61 -3.32
C ALA A 222 -7.11 21.08 -4.48
N PHE A 223 -7.52 19.97 -5.11
CA PHE A 223 -6.87 19.44 -6.30
C PHE A 223 -6.88 20.44 -7.47
N ASN A 224 -7.98 21.19 -7.62
CA ASN A 224 -8.10 22.26 -8.63
C ASN A 224 -7.39 23.57 -8.22
N GLY A 225 -6.58 23.56 -7.15
CA GLY A 225 -5.86 24.74 -6.67
C GLY A 225 -6.74 25.78 -5.97
N MET A 226 -7.99 25.43 -5.63
CA MET A 226 -8.89 26.31 -4.88
C MET A 226 -8.69 26.13 -3.38
N ALA A 227 -8.85 27.22 -2.62
CA ALA A 227 -8.78 27.15 -1.16
C ALA A 227 -9.88 26.21 -0.62
N PRO A 228 -9.55 25.30 0.30
CA PRO A 228 -10.56 24.43 0.90
C PRO A 228 -11.56 25.26 1.69
N CYS A 229 -12.85 25.02 1.47
CA CYS A 229 -13.87 25.57 2.34
C CYS A 229 -13.76 24.83 3.67
N LEU A 230 -13.47 25.53 4.78
CA LEU A 230 -13.37 24.88 6.09
C LEU A 230 -14.77 24.37 6.49
N PRO A 231 -14.98 23.05 6.64
CA PRO A 231 -16.28 22.54 7.01
C PRO A 231 -16.60 22.91 8.47
N GLU A 232 -17.85 23.32 8.74
CA GLU A 232 -18.39 23.37 10.10
C GLU A 232 -18.42 21.93 10.67
N ILE A 233 -17.84 21.74 11.85
CA ILE A 233 -17.41 20.46 12.44
C ILE A 233 -18.60 19.60 12.97
N THR A 234 -19.75 19.59 12.29
CA THR A 234 -20.96 18.90 12.76
C THR A 234 -21.37 17.67 11.95
N GLN A 235 -20.67 17.34 10.85
CA GLN A 235 -20.99 16.16 10.05
C GLN A 235 -20.29 14.89 10.54
N SER A 236 -20.98 13.74 10.46
CA SER A 236 -20.46 12.45 10.89
C SER A 236 -19.13 12.15 10.20
N MET A 237 -18.07 11.97 11.00
CA MET A 237 -16.70 11.72 10.55
C MET A 237 -16.58 10.32 9.93
N ARG A 238 -17.09 10.16 8.70
CA ARG A 238 -16.86 8.98 7.87
C ARG A 238 -15.58 9.17 7.07
N VAL A 239 -14.87 8.07 6.82
CA VAL A 239 -13.74 8.06 5.89
C VAL A 239 -14.25 8.49 4.51
N GLN A 240 -13.60 9.50 3.95
CA GLN A 240 -13.84 10.00 2.59
C GLN A 240 -12.63 9.65 1.74
N LEU A 241 -12.84 9.15 0.53
CA LEU A 241 -11.77 8.90 -0.42
C LEU A 241 -12.18 9.56 -1.74
N PHE A 242 -11.29 10.31 -2.38
CA PHE A 242 -11.55 10.96 -3.66
C PHE A 242 -10.43 10.68 -4.66
N LEU A 243 -10.81 10.21 -5.85
CA LEU A 243 -9.93 10.01 -6.98
C LEU A 243 -10.17 11.11 -8.02
N PRO A 244 -9.15 11.96 -8.31
CA PRO A 244 -9.22 12.92 -9.40
C PRO A 244 -9.33 12.25 -10.78
N ALA A 245 -10.04 12.90 -11.71
CA ALA A 245 -10.31 12.36 -13.05
C ALA A 245 -9.04 11.98 -13.86
N HIS A 246 -7.96 12.74 -13.72
CA HIS A 246 -6.70 12.47 -14.43
C HIS A 246 -5.94 11.23 -13.91
N HIS A 247 -6.36 10.67 -12.77
CA HIS A 247 -5.90 9.38 -12.23
C HIS A 247 -6.86 8.22 -12.52
N HIS A 248 -7.91 8.44 -13.32
CA HIS A 248 -8.69 7.32 -13.83
C HIS A 248 -7.82 6.38 -14.67
N VAL A 249 -8.10 5.09 -14.59
CA VAL A 249 -7.32 4.05 -15.27
C VAL A 249 -8.04 3.61 -16.54
N GLU A 250 -7.38 3.84 -17.68
CA GLU A 250 -7.83 3.34 -18.98
C GLU A 250 -7.36 1.92 -19.26
N SER A 251 -6.15 1.58 -18.84
CA SER A 251 -5.61 0.23 -18.96
C SER A 251 -4.35 0.06 -18.11
N LEU A 252 -3.99 -1.20 -17.87
CA LEU A 252 -2.79 -1.58 -17.14
C LEU A 252 -2.01 -2.67 -17.89
N HIS A 253 -0.70 -2.48 -17.98
CA HIS A 253 0.20 -3.32 -18.78
C HIS A 253 1.42 -3.79 -17.96
N PHE A 254 1.84 -5.03 -18.22
CA PHE A 254 3.10 -5.60 -17.70
C PHE A 254 4.18 -5.68 -18.78
N THR A 255 3.89 -5.15 -19.96
CA THR A 255 4.75 -5.13 -21.14
C THR A 255 4.76 -3.73 -21.72
N THR A 256 5.82 -3.38 -22.45
CA THR A 256 5.88 -2.18 -23.26
C THR A 256 4.93 -2.27 -24.46
N CYS A 257 4.74 -1.16 -25.17
CA CYS A 257 3.98 -1.13 -26.43
C CYS A 257 4.53 -2.06 -27.52
N LYS A 258 5.78 -2.51 -27.41
CA LYS A 258 6.42 -3.49 -28.31
C LYS A 258 6.22 -4.95 -27.86
N GLY A 259 5.52 -5.18 -26.76
CA GLY A 259 5.33 -6.51 -26.16
C GLY A 259 6.52 -7.01 -25.34
N GLU A 260 7.52 -6.15 -25.07
CA GLU A 260 8.67 -6.52 -24.24
C GLU A 260 8.26 -6.49 -22.76
N PRO A 261 8.66 -7.45 -21.93
CA PRO A 261 8.30 -7.47 -20.52
C PRO A 261 8.92 -6.30 -19.75
N LEU A 262 8.11 -5.64 -18.92
CA LEU A 262 8.60 -4.72 -17.91
C LEU A 262 9.29 -5.49 -16.77
N HIS A 263 10.14 -4.81 -16.02
CA HIS A 263 10.71 -5.29 -14.77
C HIS A 263 9.59 -5.88 -13.90
N PRO A 264 9.78 -7.05 -13.24
CA PRO A 264 8.70 -7.74 -12.52
C PRO A 264 8.01 -6.89 -11.44
N ALA A 265 8.72 -5.93 -10.85
CA ALA A 265 8.17 -5.00 -9.87
C ALA A 265 7.34 -3.86 -10.48
N LEU A 266 7.40 -3.64 -11.80
CA LEU A 266 6.81 -2.48 -12.48
C LEU A 266 5.58 -2.83 -13.31
N ALA A 267 4.58 -1.96 -13.29
CA ALA A 267 3.50 -1.93 -14.26
C ALA A 267 3.41 -0.54 -14.89
N ALA A 268 2.83 -0.51 -16.09
CA ALA A 268 2.46 0.71 -16.78
C ALA A 268 0.94 0.92 -16.66
N VAL A 269 0.54 2.09 -16.17
CA VAL A 269 -0.87 2.49 -16.08
C VAL A 269 -1.13 3.59 -17.09
N GLN A 270 -2.04 3.35 -18.02
CA GLN A 270 -2.55 4.38 -18.91
C GLN A 270 -3.68 5.12 -18.21
N THR A 271 -3.56 6.45 -18.09
CA THR A 271 -4.68 7.33 -17.72
C THR A 271 -5.14 8.13 -18.93
N PRO A 272 -6.25 8.91 -18.83
CA PRO A 272 -6.67 9.80 -19.90
C PRO A 272 -5.61 10.86 -20.28
N ALA A 273 -4.73 11.22 -19.33
CA ALA A 273 -3.74 12.27 -19.53
C ALA A 273 -2.40 11.73 -20.02
N ARG A 274 -1.91 10.63 -19.43
CA ARG A 274 -0.58 10.06 -19.73
C ARG A 274 -0.39 8.67 -19.16
N GLU A 275 0.71 8.04 -19.55
CA GLU A 275 1.19 6.79 -18.96
C GLU A 275 2.00 7.05 -17.68
N TYR A 276 1.82 6.20 -16.66
CA TYR A 276 2.61 6.18 -15.42
C TYR A 276 3.27 4.83 -15.20
N TYR A 277 4.53 4.85 -14.75
CA TYR A 277 5.21 3.66 -14.25
C TYR A 277 4.99 3.55 -12.76
N ILE A 278 4.50 2.40 -12.30
CA ILE A 278 4.13 2.16 -10.90
C ILE A 278 4.74 0.88 -10.37
N PHE A 279 4.89 0.78 -9.05
CA PHE A 279 5.14 -0.49 -8.40
C PHE A 279 3.88 -1.37 -8.37
N ARG A 280 4.00 -2.64 -8.80
CA ARG A 280 2.88 -3.59 -8.78
C ARG A 280 2.37 -3.87 -7.38
N ASP A 281 3.26 -3.86 -6.40
CA ASP A 281 2.95 -4.30 -5.04
C ASP A 281 2.23 -3.27 -4.20
N ASN A 282 2.40 -1.97 -4.46
CA ASN A 282 1.74 -0.91 -3.68
C ASN A 282 1.11 0.22 -4.51
N GLY A 283 1.19 0.19 -5.84
CA GLY A 283 0.56 1.17 -6.72
C GLY A 283 1.29 2.51 -6.82
N MET A 284 2.43 2.69 -6.16
CA MET A 284 3.12 3.97 -6.09
C MET A 284 3.85 4.32 -7.39
N GLN A 285 3.76 5.58 -7.82
CA GLN A 285 4.34 6.09 -9.06
C GLN A 285 5.86 6.27 -8.96
N VAL A 286 6.61 5.66 -9.86
CA VAL A 286 8.07 5.76 -9.96
C VAL A 286 8.55 6.40 -11.26
N GLY A 287 7.62 6.79 -12.13
CA GLY A 287 7.91 7.39 -13.43
C GLY A 287 6.65 7.80 -14.17
N CYS A 288 6.83 8.44 -15.32
CA CYS A 288 5.75 8.87 -16.22
C CYS A 288 6.16 8.73 -17.68
N GLU A 289 5.24 8.99 -18.60
CA GLU A 289 5.44 8.92 -20.05
C GLU A 289 6.62 9.77 -20.52
N GLU A 290 6.77 10.97 -19.97
CA GLU A 290 7.74 11.97 -20.42
C GLU A 290 9.18 11.63 -19.99
N ASP A 291 9.35 11.21 -18.73
CA ASP A 291 10.67 10.94 -18.14
C ASP A 291 11.04 9.45 -18.13
N GLY A 292 10.07 8.58 -18.41
CA GLY A 292 10.21 7.14 -18.17
C GLY A 292 10.26 6.80 -16.67
N VAL A 293 10.87 5.68 -16.33
CA VAL A 293 11.22 5.34 -14.95
C VAL A 293 12.26 6.33 -14.43
N ALA A 294 11.99 6.98 -13.30
CA ALA A 294 12.89 7.98 -12.75
C ALA A 294 14.29 7.41 -12.48
N ARG A 295 15.32 8.24 -12.65
CA ARG A 295 16.73 7.80 -12.61
C ARG A 295 17.14 7.08 -11.34
N VAL A 296 16.65 7.52 -10.18
CA VAL A 296 16.93 6.86 -8.89
C VAL A 296 16.33 5.46 -8.84
N TRP A 297 15.12 5.29 -9.38
CA TRP A 297 14.43 4.00 -9.43
C TRP A 297 15.04 3.07 -10.48
N MET A 298 15.51 3.58 -11.62
CA MET A 298 16.29 2.81 -12.59
C MET A 298 17.51 2.15 -11.94
N GLN A 299 18.25 2.91 -11.12
CA GLN A 299 19.43 2.41 -10.40
C GLN A 299 19.07 1.36 -9.34
N ILE A 300 17.98 1.58 -8.60
CA ILE A 300 17.52 0.65 -7.55
C ILE A 300 16.99 -0.65 -8.17
N LEU A 301 16.26 -0.56 -9.28
CA LEU A 301 15.63 -1.70 -9.95
C LEU A 301 16.57 -2.44 -10.92
N GLY A 302 17.64 -1.79 -11.37
CA GLY A 302 18.46 -2.32 -12.46
C GLY A 302 17.71 -2.33 -13.80
N CYS A 303 16.87 -1.34 -14.05
CA CYS A 303 16.08 -1.23 -15.29
C CYS A 303 16.42 0.03 -16.09
N ASP A 304 16.09 0.03 -17.39
CA ASP A 304 16.20 1.20 -18.24
C ASP A 304 15.01 2.17 -18.06
N ALA A 305 15.02 3.30 -18.77
CA ALA A 305 13.97 4.32 -18.67
C ALA A 305 12.59 3.82 -19.13
N ARG A 306 12.54 2.72 -19.88
CA ARG A 306 11.30 2.06 -20.31
C ARG A 306 10.87 0.96 -19.35
N GLY A 307 11.55 0.84 -18.21
CA GLY A 307 11.29 -0.17 -17.21
C GLY A 307 11.72 -1.58 -17.62
N ARG A 308 12.56 -1.74 -18.64
CA ARG A 308 13.07 -3.07 -19.05
C ARG A 308 14.30 -3.42 -18.24
N LEU A 309 14.48 -4.70 -17.90
CA LEU A 309 15.69 -5.16 -17.22
C LEU A 309 16.91 -4.76 -18.05
N SER A 310 17.86 -4.07 -17.42
CA SER A 310 19.14 -3.79 -18.07
C SER A 310 19.91 -5.11 -18.10
N CYS A 311 20.23 -5.61 -19.29
CA CYS A 311 21.18 -6.71 -19.43
C CYS A 311 22.54 -6.21 -18.93
N THR A 312 22.89 -6.53 -17.68
CA THR A 312 24.26 -6.48 -17.18
C THR A 312 25.01 -7.73 -17.59
#